data_AF-A0A1Q3GY68-F1
#
_entry.id   AF-A0A1Q3GY68-F1
#
_cell.length_a   1.000
_cell.length_b   1.000
_cell.length_c   1.000
_cell.angle_alpha   90.00
_cell.angle_beta   90.00
_cell.angle_gamma   90.00
#
_symmetry.space_group_name_H-M   'P 1'
#
loop_
_entity.id
_entity.type
_entity.pdbx_description
1 polymer ?
#
loop_
_entity_poly.entity_id
_entity_poly.type
_entity_poly.pdbx_seq_one_letter_code
_entity_poly.pdbx_strand_id
1 'polypeptide(L)'
;MRSFIILSIYLSISWCGFGQPETYANLYKLAFNEGDHRPDLAILHAQKAVKRAQSNTEKANAHYLVAFYAQHQGYYGLAIIHYTKALQFYRASKKKTAILNNIATCYKNAGKTQEAIKIGRQVSKRFAQQQDTTRFTYTINLLANCYRDLANYNQSDSLFRFSLQLTQRFIPANLPNVYQDYARLQEKLGDYTTGIHYLKQAIELSTLKKPIQRKIRLTQLARMYLQAKKTDSARYFLDQAVAIPQKSPKSAIFLLATEGLFHFINRKESKALQNYQQCDSLLKQLREHSSHLVQKKYARKTAYEVYQQAYELLNNLWFFGDRERFVEPKNWFKQRMDQEKELYEGIKVSVALKDSLVIARSAPKTKVVRQFNPWWWALMIMAVVAGGWLLYRRREKTLKAHTDYVKAIKASPIKGFDHPKPQEIEILQRIETRLGQKLKIDEIKILLMIGRGYTYNQITLATSIANGTIKTIVKRLKDQCKVENIRDLM
;
A
#
# COMPACT_ATOMS: atom_id res chain seq x y z
N MET A 1 1.24 4.32 77.93
CA MET A 1 2.20 4.91 76.97
C MET A 1 2.59 3.92 75.87
N ARG A 2 1.65 3.44 75.04
CA ARG A 2 1.95 2.51 73.92
C ARG A 2 1.00 2.64 72.71
N SER A 3 0.27 3.74 72.58
CA SER A 3 -0.69 3.92 71.46
C SER A 3 -0.51 5.20 70.65
N PHE A 4 0.56 5.97 70.85
CA PHE A 4 0.82 7.21 70.10
C PHE A 4 1.99 7.15 69.10
N ILE A 5 2.60 5.99 68.86
CA ILE A 5 3.77 5.85 67.96
C ILE A 5 3.42 5.19 66.61
N ILE A 6 2.21 4.64 66.43
CA ILE A 6 1.84 3.98 65.15
C ILE A 6 1.16 4.95 64.15
N LEU A 7 0.77 6.16 64.59
CA LEU A 7 0.14 7.16 63.72
C LEU A 7 1.11 8.19 63.09
N SER A 8 2.43 7.94 63.13
CA SER A 8 3.44 8.79 62.47
C SER A 8 4.20 8.11 61.33
N ILE A 9 3.92 6.83 61.03
CA ILE A 9 4.58 6.08 59.94
C ILE A 9 3.68 5.88 58.72
N TYR A 10 2.37 6.17 58.81
CA TYR A 10 1.45 6.08 57.66
C TYR A 10 1.16 7.39 56.93
N LEU A 11 1.80 8.50 57.32
CA LEU A 11 1.66 9.81 56.65
C LEU A 11 2.94 10.31 55.96
N SER A 12 3.96 9.45 55.81
CA SER A 12 5.24 9.77 55.18
C SER A 12 5.60 8.93 53.96
N ILE A 13 4.64 8.20 53.35
CA ILE A 13 4.84 7.47 52.07
C ILE A 13 3.82 7.88 51.01
N SER A 14 3.52 9.18 50.91
CA SER A 14 2.78 9.72 49.76
C SER A 14 3.40 11.01 49.22
N TRP A 15 4.73 11.14 49.34
CA TRP A 15 5.51 12.26 48.81
C TRP A 15 6.72 11.77 48.01
N CYS A 16 6.52 10.78 47.14
CA CYS A 16 7.46 10.42 46.08
C CYS A 16 6.68 10.16 44.78
N GLY A 17 6.12 11.24 44.23
CA GLY A 17 5.32 11.20 43.02
C GLY A 17 5.13 12.56 42.35
N PHE A 18 5.99 13.55 42.63
CA PHE A 18 6.02 14.77 41.81
C PHE A 18 6.79 14.47 40.52
N GLY A 19 6.09 13.87 39.56
CA GLY A 19 6.54 13.93 38.17
C GLY A 19 6.72 15.39 37.77
N GLN A 20 7.88 15.74 37.22
CA GLN A 20 8.16 17.08 36.69
C GLN A 20 6.96 17.56 35.86
N PRO A 21 6.52 18.82 36.00
CA PRO A 21 5.34 19.31 35.29
C PRO A 21 5.52 19.09 33.79
N GLU A 22 4.52 18.45 33.16
CA GLU A 22 4.48 18.13 31.73
C GLU A 22 4.30 19.41 30.87
N THR A 23 5.16 20.41 31.06
CA THR A 23 5.18 21.62 30.24
C THR A 23 5.67 21.31 28.84
N TYR A 24 5.31 22.16 27.86
CA TYR A 24 5.83 22.03 26.49
C TYR A 24 7.36 21.97 26.46
N ALA A 25 8.04 22.88 27.18
CA ALA A 25 9.50 22.97 27.18
C ALA A 25 10.15 21.69 27.71
N ASN A 26 9.63 21.13 28.81
CA ASN A 26 10.15 19.89 29.40
C ASN A 26 9.95 18.70 28.45
N LEU A 27 8.74 18.53 27.91
CA LEU A 27 8.42 17.44 26.98
C LEU A 27 9.22 17.54 25.69
N TYR A 28 9.42 18.75 25.15
CA TYR A 28 10.23 18.98 23.96
C TYR A 28 11.70 18.62 24.21
N LYS A 29 12.25 19.03 25.36
CA LYS A 29 13.63 18.71 25.76
C LYS A 29 13.82 17.21 25.99
N LEU A 30 12.87 16.54 26.66
CA LEU A 30 12.89 15.09 26.85
C LEU A 30 12.88 14.36 25.51
N ALA A 31 11.98 14.75 24.60
CA ALA A 31 11.94 14.19 23.26
C ALA A 31 13.27 14.37 22.51
N PHE A 32 13.89 15.54 22.63
CA PHE A 32 15.17 15.81 21.99
C PHE A 32 16.30 14.92 22.54
N ASN A 33 16.40 14.84 23.87
CA ASN A 33 17.46 14.09 24.55
C ASN A 33 17.34 12.57 24.34
N GLU A 34 16.12 12.06 24.27
CA GLU A 34 15.88 10.63 24.03
C GLU A 34 16.04 10.23 22.56
N GLY A 35 15.99 11.19 21.64
CA GLY A 35 15.94 10.95 20.20
C GLY A 35 16.98 9.99 19.65
N ASP A 36 18.21 10.08 20.14
CA ASP A 36 19.34 9.29 19.64
C ASP A 36 19.39 7.87 20.23
N HIS A 37 18.75 7.63 21.37
CA HIS A 37 18.87 6.37 22.12
C HIS A 37 17.54 5.61 22.23
N ARG A 38 16.42 6.31 22.35
CA ARG A 38 15.06 5.78 22.53
C ARG A 38 14.06 6.56 21.66
N PRO A 39 14.13 6.36 20.34
CA PRO A 39 13.38 7.17 19.39
C PRO A 39 11.85 6.98 19.46
N ASP A 40 11.35 5.83 19.93
CA ASP A 40 9.92 5.63 20.14
C ASP A 40 9.40 6.49 21.31
N LEU A 41 10.17 6.59 22.39
CA LEU A 41 9.87 7.50 23.50
C LEU A 41 10.00 8.96 23.07
N ALA A 42 11.00 9.28 22.23
CA ALA A 42 11.15 10.62 21.67
C ALA A 42 9.91 11.05 20.85
N ILE A 43 9.36 10.16 20.03
CA ILE A 43 8.11 10.41 19.29
C ILE A 43 6.94 10.63 20.26
N LEU A 44 6.82 9.80 21.30
CA LEU A 44 5.76 9.93 22.31
C LEU A 44 5.83 11.28 23.05
N HIS A 45 7.01 11.66 23.54
CA HIS A 45 7.22 12.93 24.21
C HIS A 45 7.00 14.11 23.27
N ALA A 46 7.43 14.02 22.00
CA ALA A 46 7.15 15.05 21.01
C ALA A 46 5.65 15.20 20.74
N GLN A 47 4.88 14.09 20.72
CA GLN A 47 3.42 14.13 20.60
C GLN A 47 2.75 14.74 21.83
N LYS A 48 3.25 14.46 23.04
CA LYS A 48 2.79 15.15 24.26
C LYS A 48 3.09 16.65 24.18
N ALA A 49 4.28 17.04 23.69
CA ALA A 49 4.66 18.43 23.50
C ALA A 49 3.71 19.15 22.51
N VAL A 50 3.28 18.48 21.42
CA VAL A 50 2.25 19.03 20.50
C VAL A 50 0.97 19.41 21.25
N LYS A 51 0.52 18.58 22.21
CA LYS A 51 -0.70 18.86 22.99
C LYS A 51 -0.56 20.03 23.96
N ARG A 52 0.67 20.35 24.38
CA ARG A 52 0.97 21.42 25.36
C ARG A 52 1.45 22.71 24.71
N ALA A 53 1.74 22.68 23.41
CA ALA A 53 2.17 23.84 22.64
C ALA A 53 1.05 24.89 22.51
N GLN A 54 1.32 26.11 22.96
CA GLN A 54 0.36 27.21 22.94
C GLN A 54 0.59 28.12 21.73
N SER A 55 1.85 28.49 21.47
CA SER A 55 2.18 29.40 20.38
C SER A 55 2.32 28.67 19.03
N ASN A 56 2.17 29.42 17.93
CA ASN A 56 2.42 28.87 16.58
C ASN A 56 3.87 28.36 16.43
N THR A 57 4.84 29.02 17.04
CA THR A 57 6.24 28.58 17.00
C THR A 57 6.43 27.25 17.73
N GLU A 58 5.83 27.08 18.90
CA GLU A 58 5.86 25.82 19.65
C GLU A 58 5.15 24.70 18.88
N LYS A 59 3.96 24.98 18.32
CA LYS A 59 3.23 24.01 17.48
C LYS A 59 4.07 23.59 16.28
N ALA A 60 4.70 24.54 15.60
CA ALA A 60 5.57 24.27 14.45
C ALA A 60 6.74 23.35 14.84
N ASN A 61 7.44 23.69 15.93
CA ASN A 61 8.60 22.94 16.40
C ASN A 61 8.20 21.54 16.92
N ALA A 62 7.11 21.42 17.68
CA ALA A 62 6.61 20.15 18.18
C ALA A 62 6.24 19.20 17.02
N HIS A 63 5.50 19.71 16.03
CA HIS A 63 5.15 18.94 14.85
C HIS A 63 6.40 18.55 14.04
N TYR A 64 7.35 19.48 13.85
CA TYR A 64 8.62 19.17 13.21
C TYR A 64 9.38 18.06 13.94
N LEU A 65 9.42 18.09 15.28
CA LEU A 65 10.13 17.11 16.09
C LEU A 65 9.52 15.71 15.99
N VAL A 66 8.18 15.61 16.05
CA VAL A 66 7.48 14.34 15.78
C VAL A 66 7.85 13.82 14.40
N ALA A 67 7.79 14.69 13.38
CA ALA A 67 8.07 14.30 12.02
C ALA A 67 9.53 13.87 11.81
N PHE A 68 10.47 14.54 12.45
CA PHE A 68 11.89 14.25 12.39
C PHE A 68 12.18 12.85 12.94
N TYR A 69 11.76 12.54 14.17
CA TYR A 69 11.99 11.21 14.72
C TYR A 69 11.19 10.13 13.98
N ALA A 70 9.96 10.45 13.55
CA ALA A 70 9.19 9.57 12.69
C ALA A 70 9.93 9.22 11.40
N GLN A 71 10.52 10.20 10.71
CA GLN A 71 11.32 9.99 9.50
C GLN A 71 12.56 9.12 9.79
N HIS A 72 13.27 9.39 10.89
CA HIS A 72 14.45 8.63 11.29
C HIS A 72 14.13 7.16 11.60
N GLN A 73 12.94 6.87 12.12
CA GLN A 73 12.44 5.52 12.36
C GLN A 73 11.72 4.87 11.18
N GLY A 74 11.59 5.58 10.06
CA GLY A 74 10.93 5.06 8.86
C GLY A 74 9.40 5.18 8.85
N TYR A 75 8.80 5.88 9.82
CA TYR A 75 7.40 6.28 9.83
C TYR A 75 7.13 7.43 8.85
N TYR A 76 7.44 7.23 7.56
CA TYR A 76 7.40 8.28 6.55
C TYR A 76 6.00 8.91 6.36
N GLY A 77 4.92 8.13 6.51
CA GLY A 77 3.55 8.66 6.47
C GLY A 77 3.28 9.64 7.62
N LEU A 78 3.57 9.22 8.86
CA LEU A 78 3.49 10.07 10.05
C LEU A 78 4.37 11.32 9.91
N ALA A 79 5.59 11.15 9.39
CA ALA A 79 6.51 12.26 9.15
C ALA A 79 5.94 13.27 8.15
N ILE A 80 5.41 12.81 7.01
CA ILE A 80 4.77 13.68 6.00
C ILE A 80 3.61 14.47 6.62
N ILE A 81 2.75 13.80 7.41
CA ILE A 81 1.61 14.45 8.09
C ILE A 81 2.10 15.56 9.03
N HIS A 82 3.05 15.24 9.91
CA HIS A 82 3.53 16.18 10.92
C HIS A 82 4.39 17.30 10.32
N TYR A 83 5.18 17.04 9.29
CA TYR A 83 5.85 18.09 8.52
C TYR A 83 4.84 19.02 7.84
N THR A 84 3.78 18.47 7.27
CA THR A 84 2.71 19.27 6.65
C THR A 84 2.00 20.15 7.69
N LYS A 85 1.74 19.65 8.90
CA LYS A 85 1.20 20.46 10.01
C LYS A 85 2.21 21.54 10.44
N ALA A 86 3.49 21.22 10.56
CA ALA A 86 4.52 22.21 10.89
C ALA A 86 4.60 23.35 9.86
N LEU A 87 4.42 23.05 8.55
CA LEU A 87 4.40 24.05 7.48
C LEU A 87 3.28 25.09 7.64
N GLN A 88 2.14 24.72 8.22
CA GLN A 88 1.02 25.65 8.45
C GLN A 88 1.39 26.74 9.46
N PHE A 89 2.26 26.43 10.42
CA PHE A 89 2.63 27.33 11.50
C PHE A 89 3.91 28.14 11.24
N TYR A 90 4.86 27.60 10.47
CA TYR A 90 6.05 28.38 10.10
C TYR A 90 5.69 29.55 9.18
N ARG A 91 6.24 30.74 9.46
CA ARG A 91 6.13 31.91 8.56
C ARG A 91 7.32 32.03 7.61
N ALA A 92 8.52 31.70 8.09
CA ALA A 92 9.76 31.87 7.33
C ALA A 92 9.87 30.95 6.10
N SER A 93 10.07 31.56 4.93
CA SER A 93 10.18 30.85 3.63
C SER A 93 11.30 29.80 3.60
N LYS A 94 12.47 30.11 4.18
CA LYS A 94 13.61 29.17 4.26
C LYS A 94 13.26 27.90 5.06
N LYS A 95 12.60 28.04 6.23
CA LYS A 95 12.15 26.88 7.03
C LYS A 95 11.11 26.04 6.29
N LYS A 96 10.15 26.68 5.61
CA LYS A 96 9.17 25.97 4.77
C LYS A 96 9.84 25.14 3.68
N THR A 97 10.83 25.72 3.01
CA THR A 97 11.55 25.05 1.92
C THR A 97 12.34 23.84 2.43
N ALA A 98 13.01 23.97 3.59
CA ALA A 98 13.67 22.87 4.28
C ALA A 98 12.72 21.71 4.60
N ILE A 99 11.53 22.01 5.14
CA ILE A 99 10.55 20.99 5.49
C ILE A 99 9.99 20.29 4.25
N LEU A 100 9.76 21.02 3.16
CA LEU A 100 9.36 20.41 1.89
C LEU A 100 10.43 19.43 1.35
N ASN A 101 11.72 19.73 1.53
CA ASN A 101 12.79 18.80 1.16
C ASN A 101 12.79 17.52 2.03
N ASN A 102 12.46 17.65 3.33
CA ASN A 102 12.28 16.50 4.21
C ASN A 102 11.06 15.66 3.79
N ILE A 103 9.96 16.29 3.39
CA ILE A 103 8.78 15.63 2.84
C ILE A 103 9.14 14.87 1.55
N ALA A 104 9.91 15.49 0.63
CA ALA A 104 10.38 14.81 -0.58
C ALA A 104 11.22 13.56 -0.24
N THR A 105 12.09 13.67 0.76
CA THR A 105 12.88 12.53 1.26
C THR A 105 11.98 11.41 1.82
N CYS A 106 10.92 11.78 2.56
CA CYS A 106 9.94 10.83 3.07
C CYS A 106 9.18 10.12 1.93
N TYR A 107 8.73 10.85 0.90
CA TYR A 107 8.08 10.25 -0.27
C TYR A 107 9.00 9.26 -0.99
N LYS A 108 10.27 9.64 -1.22
CA LYS A 108 11.26 8.76 -1.83
C LYS A 108 11.43 7.48 -1.03
N ASN A 109 11.63 7.58 0.28
CA ASN A 109 11.83 6.39 1.12
C ASN A 109 10.56 5.54 1.27
N ALA A 110 9.38 6.14 1.13
CA ALA A 110 8.10 5.44 1.07
C ALA A 110 7.82 4.75 -0.27
N GLY A 111 8.70 4.90 -1.28
CA GLY A 111 8.54 4.35 -2.63
C GLY A 111 7.64 5.19 -3.55
N LYS A 112 7.33 6.42 -3.16
CA LYS A 112 6.56 7.41 -3.94
C LYS A 112 7.54 8.36 -4.64
N THR A 113 8.35 7.79 -5.52
CA THR A 113 9.52 8.45 -6.10
C THR A 113 9.14 9.60 -7.03
N GLN A 114 8.03 9.49 -7.75
CA GLN A 114 7.57 10.54 -8.66
C GLN A 114 7.15 11.82 -7.90
N GLU A 115 6.45 11.65 -6.77
CA GLU A 115 6.06 12.73 -5.87
C GLU A 115 7.29 13.39 -5.25
N ALA A 116 8.30 12.60 -4.86
CA ALA A 116 9.57 13.09 -4.37
C ALA A 116 10.30 13.96 -5.42
N ILE A 117 10.33 13.54 -6.68
CA ILE A 117 10.96 14.32 -7.77
C ILE A 117 10.23 15.66 -7.97
N LYS A 118 8.90 15.65 -7.99
CA LYS A 118 8.10 16.87 -8.16
C LYS A 118 8.43 17.91 -7.09
N ILE A 119 8.43 17.49 -5.82
CA ILE A 119 8.75 18.38 -4.69
C ILE A 119 10.24 18.76 -4.72
N GLY A 120 11.14 17.80 -4.97
CA GLY A 120 12.59 18.00 -5.06
C GLY A 120 12.97 19.08 -6.08
N ARG A 121 12.39 19.03 -7.29
CA ARG A 121 12.60 20.05 -8.34
C ARG A 121 12.09 21.43 -7.92
N GLN A 122 10.98 21.49 -7.19
CA GLN A 122 10.43 22.75 -6.69
C GLN A 122 11.32 23.36 -5.61
N VAL A 123 11.79 22.55 -4.65
CA VAL A 123 12.62 23.04 -3.55
C VAL A 123 14.05 23.36 -3.98
N SER A 124 14.62 22.65 -4.98
CA SER A 124 15.94 23.00 -5.52
C SER A 124 15.94 24.40 -6.12
N LYS A 125 14.93 24.75 -6.93
CA LYS A 125 14.74 26.11 -7.47
C LYS A 125 14.65 27.16 -6.35
N ARG A 126 13.89 26.87 -5.30
CA ARG A 126 13.74 27.77 -4.15
C ARG A 126 15.03 27.92 -3.35
N PHE A 127 15.80 26.85 -3.13
CA PHE A 127 17.08 26.95 -2.44
C PHE A 127 18.11 27.73 -3.26
N ALA A 128 18.12 27.58 -4.59
CA ALA A 128 18.95 28.40 -5.46
C ALA A 128 18.59 29.89 -5.32
N GLN A 129 17.30 30.24 -5.36
CA GLN A 129 16.83 31.62 -5.14
C GLN A 129 17.16 32.15 -3.73
N GLN A 130 17.16 31.28 -2.72
CA GLN A 130 17.50 31.61 -1.34
C GLN A 130 19.00 31.66 -1.06
N GLN A 131 19.83 31.34 -2.08
CA GLN A 131 21.29 31.16 -1.96
C GLN A 131 21.67 30.15 -0.86
N ASP A 132 20.83 29.16 -0.61
CA ASP A 132 21.06 28.08 0.36
C ASP A 132 21.75 26.90 -0.33
N THR A 133 23.04 27.07 -0.63
CA THR A 133 23.84 26.08 -1.38
C THR A 133 23.93 24.74 -0.66
N THR A 134 23.92 24.75 0.68
CA THR A 134 23.93 23.54 1.50
C THR A 134 22.68 22.69 1.25
N ARG A 135 21.48 23.25 1.40
CA ARG A 135 20.23 22.50 1.17
C ARG A 135 19.98 22.21 -0.30
N PHE A 136 20.43 23.10 -1.20
CA PHE A 136 20.46 22.82 -2.62
C PHE A 136 21.24 21.53 -2.91
N THR A 137 22.45 21.40 -2.37
CA THR A 137 23.31 20.21 -2.55
C THR A 137 22.63 18.93 -2.07
N TYR A 138 22.03 18.94 -0.88
CA TYR A 138 21.26 17.78 -0.38
C TYR A 138 20.08 17.42 -1.29
N THR A 139 19.42 18.42 -1.88
CA THR A 139 18.30 18.21 -2.80
C THR A 139 18.76 17.60 -4.12
N ILE A 140 19.92 18.00 -4.65
CA ILE A 140 20.49 17.39 -5.86
C ILE A 140 20.81 15.91 -5.61
N ASN A 141 21.42 15.56 -4.47
CA ASN A 141 21.64 14.16 -4.11
C ASN A 141 20.33 13.37 -3.98
N LEU A 142 19.29 13.97 -3.40
CA LEU A 142 17.96 13.35 -3.31
C LEU A 142 17.39 13.06 -4.70
N LEU A 143 17.46 14.02 -5.62
CA LEU A 143 16.97 13.87 -6.98
C LEU A 143 17.75 12.79 -7.73
N ALA A 144 19.08 12.75 -7.62
CA ALA A 144 19.91 11.69 -8.19
C ALA A 144 19.45 10.31 -7.71
N ASN A 145 19.31 10.14 -6.40
CA ASN A 145 18.75 8.92 -5.81
C ASN A 145 17.36 8.57 -6.34
N CYS A 146 16.47 9.55 -6.54
CA CYS A 146 15.14 9.30 -7.10
C CYS A 146 15.20 8.77 -8.54
N TYR A 147 16.05 9.36 -9.40
CA TYR A 147 16.19 8.87 -10.77
C TYR A 147 16.83 7.48 -10.84
N ARG A 148 17.79 7.16 -9.96
CA ARG A 148 18.30 5.79 -9.81
C ARG A 148 17.17 4.82 -9.47
N ASP A 149 16.31 5.17 -8.51
CA ASP A 149 15.22 4.31 -8.06
C ASP A 149 14.12 4.14 -9.15
N LEU A 150 14.05 5.03 -10.15
CA LEU A 150 13.21 4.89 -11.36
C LEU A 150 13.95 4.25 -12.55
N ALA A 151 15.16 3.74 -12.35
CA ALA A 151 16.04 3.21 -13.40
C ALA A 151 16.39 4.22 -14.52
N ASN A 152 16.22 5.52 -14.30
CA ASN A 152 16.71 6.57 -15.20
C ASN A 152 18.17 6.87 -14.86
N TYR A 153 19.06 5.94 -15.24
CA TYR A 153 20.46 5.97 -14.81
C TYR A 153 21.25 7.13 -15.43
N ASN A 154 20.96 7.54 -16.66
CA ASN A 154 21.64 8.68 -17.30
C ASN A 154 21.41 9.98 -16.51
N GLN A 155 20.15 10.30 -16.19
CA GLN A 155 19.82 11.48 -15.40
C GLN A 155 20.38 11.38 -13.97
N SER A 156 20.36 10.17 -13.40
CA SER A 156 20.94 9.91 -12.08
C SER A 156 22.45 10.15 -12.05
N ASP A 157 23.19 9.67 -13.06
CA ASP A 157 24.64 9.80 -13.15
C ASP A 157 25.06 11.27 -13.22
N SER A 158 24.44 12.04 -14.13
CA SER A 158 24.70 13.48 -14.27
C SER A 158 24.45 14.23 -12.95
N LEU A 159 23.36 13.91 -12.25
CA LEU A 159 23.03 14.55 -10.97
C LEU A 159 23.96 14.11 -9.85
N PHE A 160 24.42 12.86 -9.81
CA PHE A 160 25.40 12.44 -8.82
C PHE A 160 26.76 13.09 -9.04
N ARG A 161 27.25 13.17 -10.29
CA ARG A 161 28.49 13.89 -10.60
C ARG A 161 28.42 15.35 -10.15
N PHE A 162 27.31 16.02 -10.43
CA PHE A 162 27.08 17.39 -9.95
C PHE A 162 26.99 17.45 -8.42
N SER A 163 26.28 16.51 -7.79
CA SER A 163 26.18 16.43 -6.33
C SER A 163 27.54 16.21 -5.67
N LEU A 164 28.44 15.43 -6.27
CA LEU A 164 29.80 15.18 -5.76
C LEU A 164 30.62 16.47 -5.76
N GLN A 165 30.63 17.21 -6.87
CA GLN A 165 31.32 18.51 -6.98
C GLN A 165 30.81 19.50 -5.91
N LEU A 166 29.49 19.62 -5.77
CA LEU A 166 28.88 20.49 -4.76
C LEU A 166 29.21 20.03 -3.34
N THR A 167 29.13 18.72 -3.08
CA THR A 167 29.38 18.17 -1.74
C THR A 167 30.82 18.39 -1.31
N GLN A 168 31.78 18.19 -2.21
CA GLN A 168 33.19 18.45 -1.94
C GLN A 168 33.44 19.92 -1.57
N ARG A 169 32.77 20.85 -2.25
CA ARG A 169 32.97 22.30 -2.02
C ARG A 169 32.23 22.85 -0.81
N PHE A 170 31.00 22.41 -0.56
CA PHE A 170 30.10 23.09 0.39
C PHE A 170 29.78 22.27 1.64
N ILE A 171 29.82 20.94 1.57
CA ILE A 171 29.50 20.06 2.69
C ILE A 171 30.40 18.80 2.71
N PRO A 172 31.73 18.94 2.80
CA PRO A 172 32.67 17.82 2.67
C PRO A 172 32.43 16.71 3.71
N ALA A 173 31.88 17.04 4.88
CA ALA A 173 31.49 16.06 5.90
C ALA A 173 30.42 15.04 5.43
N ASN A 174 29.67 15.35 4.37
CA ASN A 174 28.65 14.48 3.79
C ASN A 174 29.17 13.65 2.59
N LEU A 175 30.41 13.88 2.14
CA LEU A 175 31.01 13.19 1.00
C LEU A 175 30.95 11.66 1.09
N PRO A 176 31.18 11.01 2.26
CA PRO A 176 31.06 9.56 2.38
C PRO A 176 29.67 9.01 2.04
N ASN A 177 28.61 9.79 2.29
CA ASN A 177 27.24 9.38 1.97
C ASN A 177 26.97 9.48 0.46
N VAL A 178 27.46 10.53 -0.19
CA VAL A 178 27.29 10.74 -1.63
C VAL A 178 28.10 9.70 -2.44
N TYR A 179 29.33 9.39 -2.01
CA TYR A 179 30.11 8.29 -2.58
C TYR A 179 29.39 6.94 -2.48
N GLN A 180 28.82 6.64 -1.32
CA GLN A 180 28.06 5.41 -1.13
C GLN A 180 26.77 5.35 -1.97
N ASP A 181 26.09 6.49 -2.18
CA ASP A 181 24.91 6.56 -3.05
C ASP A 181 25.28 6.43 -4.54
N TYR A 182 26.41 7.02 -4.96
CA TYR A 182 26.92 6.93 -6.32
C TYR A 182 27.44 5.52 -6.63
N ALA A 183 28.15 4.88 -5.69
CA ALA A 183 28.57 3.49 -5.85
C ALA A 183 27.39 2.53 -6.07
N ARG A 184 26.24 2.78 -5.41
CA ARG A 184 24.99 2.04 -5.65
C ARG A 184 24.40 2.27 -7.05
N LEU A 185 24.60 3.45 -7.64
CA LEU A 185 24.26 3.66 -9.06
C LEU A 185 25.17 2.82 -9.95
N GLN A 186 26.48 2.86 -9.71
CA GLN A 186 27.46 2.10 -10.50
C GLN A 186 27.24 0.59 -10.39
N GLU A 187 26.86 0.09 -9.21
CA GLU A 187 26.39 -1.29 -9.02
C GLU A 187 25.21 -1.65 -9.95
N LYS A 188 24.24 -0.74 -10.11
CA LYS A 188 23.08 -0.94 -11.00
C LYS A 188 23.41 -0.81 -12.49
N LEU A 189 24.48 -0.08 -12.82
CA LEU A 189 25.04 0.00 -14.17
C LEU A 189 25.96 -1.18 -14.51
N GLY A 190 26.33 -2.02 -13.54
CA GLY A 190 27.30 -3.09 -13.71
C GLY A 190 28.77 -2.63 -13.68
N ASP A 191 29.03 -1.35 -13.45
CA ASP A 191 30.40 -0.81 -13.28
C ASP A 191 30.87 -1.02 -11.83
N TYR A 192 31.26 -2.26 -11.53
CA TYR A 192 31.75 -2.62 -10.21
C TYR A 192 33.09 -1.96 -9.89
N THR A 193 33.92 -1.64 -10.89
CA THR A 193 35.22 -1.00 -10.69
C THR A 193 35.05 0.38 -10.10
N THR A 194 34.21 1.21 -10.74
CA THR A 194 33.93 2.57 -10.26
C THR A 194 33.19 2.53 -8.92
N GLY A 195 32.21 1.64 -8.74
CA GLY A 195 31.51 1.54 -7.46
C GLY A 195 32.40 1.09 -6.30
N ILE A 196 33.34 0.16 -6.52
CA ILE A 196 34.34 -0.27 -5.53
C ILE A 196 35.24 0.90 -5.15
N HIS A 197 35.70 1.69 -6.14
CA HIS A 197 36.53 2.87 -5.89
C HIS A 197 35.83 3.85 -4.93
N TYR A 198 34.58 4.24 -5.23
CA TYR A 198 33.87 5.20 -4.38
C TYR A 198 33.49 4.62 -3.01
N LEU A 199 33.19 3.33 -2.89
CA LEU A 199 32.97 2.72 -1.58
C LEU A 199 34.23 2.72 -0.72
N LYS A 200 35.41 2.47 -1.30
CA LYS A 200 36.69 2.59 -0.59
C LYS A 200 36.91 4.01 -0.08
N GLN A 201 36.75 5.02 -0.93
CA GLN A 201 36.83 6.42 -0.52
C GLN A 201 35.83 6.76 0.58
N ALA A 202 34.59 6.24 0.49
CA ALA A 202 33.60 6.42 1.55
C ALA A 202 34.05 5.82 2.89
N ILE A 203 34.69 4.65 2.88
CA ILE A 203 35.20 3.96 4.08
C ILE A 203 36.42 4.68 4.66
N GLU A 204 37.34 5.16 3.83
CA GLU A 204 38.51 5.94 4.25
C GLU A 204 38.08 7.21 5.00
N LEU A 205 37.09 7.93 4.46
CA LEU A 205 36.52 9.11 5.10
C LEU A 205 35.53 8.77 6.25
N SER A 206 35.25 7.49 6.52
CA SER A 206 34.40 7.07 7.63
C SER A 206 35.19 7.03 8.93
N THR A 207 34.88 7.93 9.86
CA THR A 207 35.51 7.94 11.19
C THR A 207 35.10 6.74 12.04
N LEU A 208 35.99 6.31 12.95
CA LEU A 208 35.69 5.27 13.96
C LEU A 208 34.53 5.66 14.89
N LYS A 209 34.18 6.97 14.97
CA LYS A 209 33.03 7.49 15.72
C LYS A 209 31.68 7.05 15.14
N LYS A 210 31.64 6.48 13.93
CA LYS A 210 30.43 5.99 13.24
C LYS A 210 30.57 4.50 12.85
N PRO A 211 30.73 3.59 13.83
CA PRO A 211 31.09 2.19 13.57
C PRO A 211 30.02 1.45 12.77
N ILE A 212 28.73 1.76 12.99
CA ILE A 212 27.62 1.11 12.27
C ILE A 212 27.64 1.48 10.78
N GLN A 213 27.84 2.75 10.44
CA GLN A 213 27.92 3.19 9.04
C GLN A 213 29.14 2.59 8.35
N ARG A 214 30.29 2.54 9.04
CA ARG A 214 31.51 1.88 8.53
C ARG A 214 31.26 0.41 8.25
N LYS A 215 30.63 -0.32 9.18
CA LYS A 215 30.25 -1.74 9.00
C LYS A 215 29.36 -1.95 7.78
N ILE A 216 28.31 -1.14 7.63
CA ILE A 216 27.41 -1.23 6.46
C ILE A 216 28.16 -1.01 5.14
N ARG A 217 29.07 -0.04 5.09
CA ARG A 217 29.88 0.23 3.88
C ARG A 217 30.83 -0.92 3.56
N LEU A 218 31.48 -1.51 4.58
CA LEU A 218 32.32 -2.70 4.41
C LEU A 218 31.52 -3.89 3.86
N THR A 219 30.35 -4.15 4.42
CA THR A 219 29.44 -5.21 3.92
C THR A 219 29.01 -4.94 2.46
N GLN A 220 28.68 -3.69 2.12
CA GLN A 220 28.35 -3.32 0.73
C GLN A 220 29.54 -3.50 -0.21
N LEU A 221 30.75 -3.12 0.23
CA LEU A 221 31.97 -3.28 -0.55
C LEU A 221 32.26 -4.76 -0.81
N ALA A 222 32.13 -5.61 0.21
CA ALA A 222 32.28 -7.05 0.04
C ALA A 222 31.27 -7.61 -0.97
N ARG A 223 29.99 -7.21 -0.90
CA ARG A 223 28.99 -7.62 -1.89
C ARG A 223 29.36 -7.18 -3.31
N MET A 224 29.85 -5.95 -3.48
CA MET A 224 30.33 -5.48 -4.79
C MET A 224 31.51 -6.30 -5.30
N TYR A 225 32.42 -6.73 -4.42
CA TYR A 225 33.50 -7.64 -4.79
C TYR A 225 32.99 -9.04 -5.21
N LEU A 226 31.94 -9.57 -4.56
CA LEU A 226 31.29 -10.81 -5.00
C LEU A 226 30.71 -10.67 -6.41
N GLN A 227 30.01 -9.56 -6.69
CA GLN A 227 29.48 -9.25 -8.03
C GLN A 227 30.60 -9.09 -9.07
N ALA A 228 31.72 -8.50 -8.67
CA ALA A 228 32.93 -8.39 -9.48
C ALA A 228 33.74 -9.69 -9.60
N LYS A 229 33.25 -10.81 -9.05
CA LYS A 229 33.89 -12.13 -9.04
C LYS A 229 35.25 -12.18 -8.33
N LYS A 230 35.51 -11.27 -7.39
CA LYS A 230 36.74 -11.19 -6.60
C LYS A 230 36.48 -11.69 -5.17
N THR A 231 36.37 -13.01 -5.03
CA THR A 231 35.98 -13.67 -3.78
C THR A 231 36.94 -13.41 -2.62
N ASP A 232 38.24 -13.35 -2.87
CA ASP A 232 39.25 -13.13 -1.82
C ASP A 232 39.16 -11.72 -1.24
N SER A 233 38.97 -10.71 -2.10
CA SER A 233 38.70 -9.34 -1.67
C SER A 233 37.39 -9.24 -0.90
N ALA A 234 36.33 -9.95 -1.37
CA ALA A 234 35.07 -9.98 -0.64
C ALA A 234 35.22 -10.57 0.76
N ARG A 235 36.01 -11.66 0.90
CA ARG A 235 36.31 -12.26 2.21
C ARG A 235 37.01 -11.27 3.13
N TYR A 236 38.06 -10.61 2.64
CA TYR A 236 38.83 -9.64 3.40
C TYR A 236 37.95 -8.52 3.99
N PHE A 237 37.05 -7.94 3.19
CA PHE A 237 36.15 -6.88 3.67
C PHE A 237 34.99 -7.39 4.53
N LEU A 238 34.55 -8.64 4.34
CA LEU A 238 33.61 -9.30 5.26
C LEU A 238 34.24 -9.46 6.65
N ASP A 239 35.48 -9.94 6.74
CA ASP A 239 36.18 -10.13 8.01
C ASP A 239 36.33 -8.80 8.77
N GLN A 240 36.64 -7.71 8.06
CA GLN A 240 36.63 -6.37 8.67
C GLN A 240 35.25 -5.93 9.16
N ALA A 241 34.17 -6.27 8.44
CA ALA A 241 32.82 -5.95 8.86
C ALA A 241 32.40 -6.76 10.10
N VAL A 242 32.77 -8.04 10.17
CA VAL A 242 32.51 -8.93 11.30
C VAL A 242 33.22 -8.42 12.56
N ALA A 243 34.46 -7.95 12.44
CA ALA A 243 35.24 -7.42 13.56
C ALA A 243 34.61 -6.20 14.25
N ILE A 244 33.69 -5.48 13.59
CA ILE A 244 32.94 -4.38 14.20
C ILE A 244 31.73 -4.95 14.97
N PRO A 245 31.62 -4.70 16.30
CA PRO A 245 30.55 -5.26 17.12
C PRO A 245 29.15 -4.97 16.58
N GLN A 246 28.27 -5.97 16.67
CA GLN A 246 26.90 -5.89 16.20
C GLN A 246 26.06 -5.00 17.12
N LYS A 247 25.58 -3.85 16.61
CA LYS A 247 24.71 -2.93 17.37
C LYS A 247 23.38 -2.58 16.69
N SER A 248 23.13 -3.07 15.48
CA SER A 248 21.90 -2.81 14.74
C SER A 248 21.37 -4.06 14.06
N PRO A 249 20.06 -4.37 14.14
CA PRO A 249 19.44 -5.45 13.38
C PRO A 249 19.66 -5.29 11.87
N LYS A 250 19.59 -4.04 11.37
CA LYS A 250 19.81 -3.72 9.95
C LYS A 250 21.18 -4.15 9.48
N SER A 251 22.24 -3.76 10.19
CA SER A 251 23.60 -4.17 9.83
C SER A 251 23.81 -5.67 9.95
N ALA A 252 23.05 -6.36 10.82
CA ALA A 252 23.17 -7.81 11.03
C ALA A 252 22.63 -8.56 9.83
N ILE A 253 21.41 -8.20 9.42
CA ILE A 253 20.73 -8.81 8.28
C ILE A 253 21.56 -8.66 7.01
N PHE A 254 22.09 -7.45 6.73
CA PHE A 254 22.92 -7.27 5.53
C PHE A 254 24.24 -8.03 5.59
N LEU A 255 24.88 -8.12 6.77
CA LEU A 255 26.11 -8.90 6.94
C LEU A 255 25.84 -10.38 6.70
N LEU A 256 24.89 -10.96 7.41
CA LEU A 256 24.51 -12.37 7.30
C LEU A 256 24.09 -12.74 5.87
N ALA A 257 23.29 -11.88 5.21
CA ALA A 257 22.92 -12.09 3.81
C ALA A 257 24.16 -12.12 2.90
N THR A 258 25.13 -11.23 3.12
CA THR A 258 26.34 -11.15 2.29
C THR A 258 27.29 -12.32 2.56
N GLU A 259 27.42 -12.75 3.82
CA GLU A 259 28.14 -13.98 4.18
C GLU A 259 27.47 -15.22 3.59
N GLY A 260 26.14 -15.28 3.59
CA GLY A 260 25.36 -16.32 2.93
C GLY A 260 25.69 -16.42 1.43
N LEU A 261 25.69 -15.29 0.72
CA LEU A 261 26.10 -15.24 -0.70
C LEU A 261 27.53 -15.71 -0.91
N PHE A 262 28.46 -15.25 -0.07
CA PHE A 262 29.85 -15.71 -0.10
C PHE A 262 29.95 -17.23 0.06
N HIS A 263 29.18 -17.83 0.97
CA HIS A 263 29.16 -19.28 1.16
C HIS A 263 28.54 -20.05 0.00
N PHE A 264 27.48 -19.54 -0.64
CA PHE A 264 26.91 -20.14 -1.84
C PHE A 264 27.94 -20.21 -2.99
N ILE A 265 28.64 -19.11 -3.24
CA ILE A 265 29.68 -19.01 -4.27
C ILE A 265 30.81 -20.02 -3.98
N ASN A 266 31.21 -20.16 -2.71
CA ASN A 266 32.31 -21.04 -2.28
C ASN A 266 31.92 -22.50 -2.00
N ARG A 267 30.79 -22.98 -2.53
CA ARG A 267 30.33 -24.37 -2.38
C ARG A 267 30.08 -24.83 -0.94
N LYS A 268 29.67 -23.90 -0.06
CA LYS A 268 29.34 -24.17 1.35
C LYS A 268 27.85 -23.92 1.59
N GLU A 269 27.00 -24.66 0.89
CA GLU A 269 25.54 -24.42 0.83
C GLU A 269 24.86 -24.55 2.20
N SER A 270 25.26 -25.53 3.01
CA SER A 270 24.74 -25.69 4.39
C SER A 270 24.98 -24.43 5.23
N LYS A 271 26.18 -23.86 5.20
CA LYS A 271 26.53 -22.60 5.89
C LYS A 271 25.77 -21.41 5.31
N ALA A 272 25.59 -21.39 3.99
CA ALA A 272 24.86 -20.33 3.33
C ALA A 272 23.38 -20.30 3.78
N LEU A 273 22.72 -21.46 3.78
CA LEU A 273 21.35 -21.61 4.25
C LEU A 273 21.23 -21.26 5.74
N GLN A 274 22.20 -21.64 6.56
CA GLN A 274 22.22 -21.29 7.99
C GLN A 274 22.26 -19.76 8.20
N ASN A 275 23.07 -19.03 7.42
CA ASN A 275 23.09 -17.56 7.47
C ASN A 275 21.75 -16.95 7.08
N TYR A 276 21.09 -17.48 6.03
CA TYR A 276 19.77 -16.99 5.65
C TYR A 276 18.68 -17.37 6.65
N GLN A 277 18.75 -18.53 7.30
CA GLN A 277 17.86 -18.87 8.41
C GLN A 277 18.01 -17.89 9.59
N GLN A 278 19.24 -17.45 9.88
CA GLN A 278 19.48 -16.41 10.89
C GLN A 278 18.92 -15.05 10.44
N CYS A 279 19.06 -14.68 9.16
CA CYS A 279 18.37 -13.51 8.59
C CYS A 279 16.85 -13.59 8.80
N ASP A 280 16.25 -14.74 8.46
CA ASP A 280 14.81 -14.98 8.56
C ASP A 280 14.33 -14.87 10.01
N SER A 281 15.11 -15.40 10.96
CA SER A 281 14.86 -15.29 12.40
C SER A 281 14.89 -13.84 12.86
N LEU A 282 15.91 -13.06 12.50
CA LEU A 282 16.00 -11.63 12.84
C LEU A 282 14.85 -10.83 12.21
N LEU A 283 14.51 -11.10 10.95
CA LEU A 283 13.38 -10.47 10.26
C LEU A 283 12.05 -10.87 10.92
N LYS A 284 11.90 -12.11 11.38
CA LYS A 284 10.75 -12.59 12.16
C LYS A 284 10.65 -11.86 13.49
N GLN A 285 11.73 -11.76 14.26
CA GLN A 285 11.78 -10.99 15.50
C GLN A 285 11.41 -9.52 15.30
N LEU A 286 11.89 -8.88 14.22
CA LEU A 286 11.51 -7.50 13.88
C LEU A 286 10.01 -7.36 13.54
N ARG A 287 9.37 -8.43 13.05
CA ARG A 287 7.93 -8.47 12.74
C ARG A 287 7.08 -8.76 13.99
N GLU A 288 7.54 -9.65 14.87
CA GLU A 288 6.77 -10.19 15.99
C GLU A 288 6.88 -9.34 17.26
N HIS A 289 8.06 -8.82 17.58
CA HIS A 289 8.27 -7.96 18.74
C HIS A 289 7.69 -6.56 18.59
N SER A 290 7.05 -6.27 17.46
CA SER A 290 6.47 -4.97 17.17
C SER A 290 5.00 -5.09 16.80
N SER A 291 4.13 -4.50 17.62
CA SER A 291 2.73 -4.25 17.24
C SER A 291 2.62 -3.18 16.13
N HIS A 292 3.73 -2.53 15.77
CA HIS A 292 3.78 -1.38 14.86
C HIS A 292 3.90 -1.80 13.39
N LEU A 293 2.89 -1.41 12.59
CA LEU A 293 2.80 -1.78 11.17
C LEU A 293 3.95 -1.23 10.30
N VAL A 294 4.58 -0.13 10.67
CA VAL A 294 5.72 0.41 9.93
C VAL A 294 6.97 -0.42 10.13
N GLN A 295 7.22 -0.94 11.34
CA GLN A 295 8.32 -1.85 11.58
C GLN A 295 8.09 -3.18 10.85
N LYS A 296 6.85 -3.67 10.83
CA LYS A 296 6.45 -4.80 9.98
C LYS A 296 6.70 -4.50 8.50
N LYS A 297 6.27 -3.34 8.00
CA LYS A 297 6.51 -2.89 6.62
C LYS A 297 8.01 -2.82 6.28
N TYR A 298 8.81 -2.25 7.17
CA TYR A 298 10.25 -2.15 7.04
C TYR A 298 10.89 -3.55 6.97
N ALA A 299 10.54 -4.44 7.91
CA ALA A 299 11.05 -5.81 7.91
C ALA A 299 10.69 -6.55 6.62
N ARG A 300 9.45 -6.43 6.12
CA ARG A 300 9.03 -7.01 4.84
C ARG A 300 9.82 -6.43 3.66
N LYS A 301 10.01 -5.11 3.61
CA LYS A 301 10.81 -4.46 2.56
C LYS A 301 12.27 -4.93 2.59
N THR A 302 12.87 -4.99 3.77
CA THR A 302 14.26 -5.46 3.94
C THR A 302 14.38 -6.93 3.54
N ALA A 303 13.42 -7.79 3.90
CA ALA A 303 13.39 -9.18 3.46
C ALA A 303 13.35 -9.28 1.92
N TYR A 304 12.42 -8.55 1.30
CA TYR A 304 12.33 -8.45 -0.16
C TYR A 304 13.67 -8.03 -0.80
N GLU A 305 14.29 -6.95 -0.31
CA GLU A 305 15.57 -6.45 -0.83
C GLU A 305 16.72 -7.47 -0.68
N VAL A 306 16.78 -8.20 0.43
CA VAL A 306 17.79 -9.23 0.71
C VAL A 306 17.66 -10.40 -0.27
N TYR A 307 16.46 -10.92 -0.47
CA TYR A 307 16.23 -12.04 -1.39
C TYR A 307 16.33 -11.61 -2.85
N GLN A 308 15.91 -10.40 -3.19
CA GLN A 308 16.09 -9.84 -4.52
C GLN A 308 17.58 -9.76 -4.88
N GLN A 309 18.42 -9.23 -3.99
CA GLN A 309 19.87 -9.16 -4.23
C GLN A 309 20.49 -10.54 -4.43
N ALA A 310 20.07 -11.51 -3.63
CA ALA A 310 20.55 -12.89 -3.76
C ALA A 310 20.14 -13.53 -5.08
N TYR A 311 18.88 -13.36 -5.47
CA TYR A 311 18.33 -13.81 -6.75
C TYR A 311 19.07 -13.16 -7.94
N GLU A 312 19.24 -11.83 -7.92
CA GLU A 312 19.97 -11.08 -8.96
C GLU A 312 21.42 -11.55 -9.08
N LEU A 313 22.12 -11.73 -7.95
CA LEU A 313 23.50 -12.21 -7.95
C LEU A 313 23.58 -13.62 -8.55
N LEU A 314 22.80 -14.58 -8.04
CA LEU A 314 22.80 -15.96 -8.55
C LEU A 314 22.44 -16.05 -10.04
N ASN A 315 21.53 -15.19 -10.51
CA ASN A 315 21.19 -15.11 -11.94
C ASN A 315 22.40 -14.71 -12.81
N ASN A 316 23.31 -13.92 -12.26
CA ASN A 316 24.51 -13.43 -12.95
C ASN A 316 25.77 -14.30 -12.69
N LEU A 317 25.66 -15.34 -11.85
CA LEU A 317 26.76 -16.24 -11.47
C LEU A 317 26.94 -17.45 -12.39
N TRP A 318 26.22 -17.54 -13.52
CA TRP A 318 26.31 -18.66 -14.47
C TRP A 318 27.73 -18.93 -15.02
N PHE A 319 28.64 -17.97 -14.89
CA PHE A 319 30.05 -18.10 -15.24
C PHE A 319 30.90 -18.95 -14.26
N PHE A 320 30.40 -19.29 -13.07
CA PHE A 320 31.11 -20.15 -12.11
C PHE A 320 31.01 -21.66 -12.44
N GLY A 321 30.55 -21.99 -13.64
CA GLY A 321 30.73 -23.30 -14.25
C GLY A 321 29.61 -24.31 -14.04
N ASP A 322 28.48 -23.94 -13.42
CA ASP A 322 27.39 -24.89 -13.22
C ASP A 322 26.03 -24.19 -13.06
N ARG A 323 25.30 -23.99 -14.17
CA ARG A 323 23.97 -23.34 -14.13
C ARG A 323 22.97 -24.17 -13.33
N GLU A 324 23.04 -25.50 -13.45
CA GLU A 324 22.13 -26.44 -12.79
C GLU A 324 22.20 -26.32 -11.27
N ARG A 325 23.41 -26.21 -10.74
CA ARG A 325 23.64 -26.08 -9.28
C ARG A 325 22.92 -24.89 -8.65
N PHE A 326 22.79 -23.78 -9.38
CA PHE A 326 22.13 -22.58 -8.84
C PHE A 326 20.62 -22.57 -9.06
N VAL A 327 20.04 -23.54 -9.76
CA VAL A 327 18.58 -23.60 -10.02
C VAL A 327 17.79 -23.67 -8.72
N GLU A 328 18.12 -24.62 -7.85
CA GLU A 328 17.43 -24.82 -6.57
C GLU A 328 17.54 -23.58 -5.64
N PRO A 329 18.75 -23.07 -5.31
CA PRO A 329 18.88 -21.84 -4.54
C PRO A 329 18.17 -20.64 -5.17
N LYS A 330 18.26 -20.49 -6.50
CA LYS A 330 17.60 -19.40 -7.22
C LYS A 330 16.08 -19.47 -7.08
N ASN A 331 15.48 -20.66 -7.22
CA ASN A 331 14.05 -20.87 -7.03
C ASN A 331 13.64 -20.56 -5.57
N TRP A 332 14.45 -21.01 -4.62
CA TRP A 332 14.26 -20.71 -3.20
C TRP A 332 14.24 -19.20 -2.90
N PHE A 333 15.18 -18.45 -3.47
CA PHE A 333 15.21 -16.98 -3.34
C PHE A 333 14.05 -16.31 -4.05
N LYS A 334 13.68 -16.79 -5.25
CA LYS A 334 12.57 -16.25 -6.03
C LYS A 334 11.25 -16.37 -5.27
N GLN A 335 10.96 -17.55 -4.75
CA GLN A 335 9.73 -17.81 -4.00
C GLN A 335 9.61 -16.88 -2.78
N ARG A 336 10.68 -16.75 -2.00
CA ARG A 336 10.72 -15.84 -0.84
C ARG A 336 10.62 -14.38 -1.23
N MET A 337 11.31 -13.98 -2.30
CA MET A 337 11.24 -12.63 -2.84
C MET A 337 9.79 -12.29 -3.25
N ASP A 338 9.12 -13.16 -4.00
CA ASP A 338 7.75 -12.93 -4.46
C ASP A 338 6.76 -12.90 -3.28
N GLN A 339 6.90 -13.81 -2.31
CA GLN A 339 6.10 -13.82 -1.09
C GLN A 339 6.28 -12.53 -0.27
N GLU A 340 7.52 -12.11 -0.02
CA GLU A 340 7.79 -10.87 0.75
C GLU A 340 7.34 -9.63 0.00
N LYS A 341 7.38 -9.62 -1.34
CA LYS A 341 6.85 -8.54 -2.19
C LYS A 341 5.34 -8.40 -2.02
N GLU A 342 4.60 -9.49 -2.11
CA GLU A 342 3.14 -9.49 -1.93
C GLU A 342 2.75 -8.99 -0.54
N LEU A 343 3.40 -9.54 0.50
CA LEU A 343 3.18 -9.15 1.89
C LEU A 343 3.56 -7.68 2.14
N TYR A 344 4.63 -7.20 1.51
CA TYR A 344 5.02 -5.80 1.57
C TYR A 344 3.97 -4.87 0.94
N GLU A 345 3.46 -5.20 -0.25
CA GLU A 345 2.42 -4.41 -0.91
C GLU A 345 1.10 -4.43 -0.12
N GLY A 346 0.70 -5.58 0.44
CA GLY A 346 -0.45 -5.69 1.34
C GLY A 346 -0.32 -4.81 2.58
N ILE A 347 0.84 -4.85 3.25
CA ILE A 347 1.09 -3.98 4.42
C ILE A 347 1.16 -2.51 4.02
N LYS A 348 1.77 -2.16 2.87
CA LYS A 348 1.82 -0.79 2.36
C LYS A 348 0.41 -0.21 2.17
N VAL A 349 -0.53 -1.01 1.68
CA VAL A 349 -1.95 -0.66 1.58
C VAL A 349 -2.57 -0.52 2.98
N SER A 350 -2.33 -1.46 3.90
CA SER A 350 -2.84 -1.36 5.28
C SER A 350 -2.29 -0.17 6.06
N VAL A 351 -1.03 0.24 5.84
CA VAL A 351 -0.41 1.41 6.45
C VAL A 351 -1.05 2.67 5.87
N ALA A 352 -1.27 2.72 4.55
CA ALA A 352 -1.99 3.83 3.92
C ALA A 352 -3.46 3.93 4.39
N LEU A 353 -4.12 2.80 4.62
CA LEU A 353 -5.48 2.72 5.17
C LEU A 353 -5.53 3.05 6.66
N LYS A 354 -4.56 2.63 7.48
CA LYS A 354 -4.55 2.97 8.91
C LYS A 354 -4.14 4.42 9.16
N ASP A 355 -3.35 5.01 8.26
CA ASP A 355 -3.13 6.45 8.18
C ASP A 355 -4.45 7.22 7.88
N SER A 356 -5.43 6.59 7.20
CA SER A 356 -6.70 7.25 6.84
C SER A 356 -7.66 7.55 8.01
N LEU A 357 -7.54 6.88 9.16
CA LEU A 357 -8.36 7.18 10.35
C LEU A 357 -7.87 8.41 11.14
N VAL A 358 -6.57 8.74 11.03
CA VAL A 358 -5.99 9.97 11.59
C VAL A 358 -6.21 11.17 10.64
N ILE A 359 -6.27 10.91 9.33
CA ILE A 359 -6.54 11.90 8.29
C ILE A 359 -8.00 12.39 8.34
N ALA A 360 -8.98 11.50 8.53
CA ALA A 360 -10.39 11.87 8.60
C ALA A 360 -10.73 12.80 9.79
N ARG A 361 -9.97 12.72 10.89
CA ARG A 361 -10.20 13.54 12.10
C ARG A 361 -9.35 14.82 12.18
N SER A 362 -8.41 15.04 11.24
CA SER A 362 -7.51 16.20 11.29
C SER A 362 -7.37 17.00 9.99
N ALA A 363 -8.19 16.70 8.97
CA ALA A 363 -8.38 17.60 7.85
C ALA A 363 -9.11 18.87 8.33
N PRO A 364 -8.64 20.10 8.00
CA PRO A 364 -9.48 21.28 8.16
C PRO A 364 -10.76 21.04 7.36
N LYS A 365 -11.93 21.41 7.93
CA LYS A 365 -13.18 21.46 7.15
C LYS A 365 -12.90 22.33 5.93
N THR A 366 -12.66 21.71 4.78
CA THR A 366 -12.58 22.44 3.53
C THR A 366 -13.97 23.01 3.33
N LYS A 367 -14.12 24.32 3.51
CA LYS A 367 -15.14 25.03 2.73
C LYS A 367 -14.67 24.89 1.29
N VAL A 368 -15.04 23.77 0.69
CA VAL A 368 -15.03 23.61 -0.75
C VAL A 368 -16.07 24.62 -1.22
N VAL A 369 -15.64 25.86 -1.49
CA VAL A 369 -16.37 26.69 -2.44
C VAL A 369 -16.08 26.05 -3.80
N ARG A 370 -16.77 24.95 -4.07
CA ARG A 370 -17.13 24.60 -5.44
C ARG A 370 -17.87 25.83 -5.93
N GLN A 371 -17.47 26.39 -7.07
CA GLN A 371 -18.41 27.20 -7.83
C GLN A 371 -19.62 26.28 -8.08
N PHE A 372 -20.63 26.48 -7.24
CA PHE A 372 -21.86 25.73 -7.26
C PHE A 372 -22.56 26.20 -8.51
N ASN A 373 -22.55 25.39 -9.56
CA ASN A 373 -23.42 25.62 -10.70
C ASN A 373 -24.73 24.88 -10.40
N PRO A 374 -25.80 25.57 -9.95
CA PRO A 374 -27.03 24.94 -9.48
C PRO A 374 -27.69 24.11 -10.59
N TRP A 375 -27.46 24.52 -11.85
CA TRP A 375 -27.93 23.83 -13.05
C TRP A 375 -27.42 22.39 -13.17
N TRP A 376 -26.18 22.12 -12.75
CA TRP A 376 -25.62 20.77 -12.82
C TRP A 376 -26.29 19.81 -11.81
N TRP A 377 -26.69 20.30 -10.64
CA TRP A 377 -27.46 19.52 -9.66
C TRP A 377 -28.91 19.35 -10.10
N ALA A 378 -29.53 20.38 -10.67
CA ALA A 378 -30.88 20.28 -11.23
C ALA A 378 -30.94 19.22 -12.35
N LEU A 379 -29.93 19.16 -13.22
CA LEU A 379 -29.80 18.15 -14.28
C LEU A 379 -29.66 16.73 -13.71
N MET A 380 -28.78 16.54 -12.72
CA MET A 380 -28.57 15.24 -12.08
C MET A 380 -29.81 14.76 -11.33
N ILE A 381 -30.50 15.65 -10.61
CA ILE A 381 -31.75 15.33 -9.91
C ILE A 381 -32.85 15.00 -10.92
N MET A 382 -33.00 15.76 -12.01
CA MET A 382 -33.96 15.42 -13.07
C MET A 382 -33.68 14.06 -13.70
N ALA A 383 -32.42 13.73 -13.99
CA ALA A 383 -32.04 12.45 -14.57
C ALA A 383 -32.37 11.28 -13.62
N VAL A 384 -32.12 11.44 -12.32
CA VAL A 384 -32.43 10.43 -11.30
C VAL A 384 -33.94 10.29 -11.09
N VAL A 385 -34.69 11.40 -11.08
CA VAL A 385 -36.15 11.38 -10.95
C VAL A 385 -36.79 10.76 -12.18
N ALA A 386 -36.35 11.13 -13.39
CA ALA A 386 -36.85 10.55 -14.64
C ALA A 386 -36.51 9.06 -14.75
N GLY A 387 -35.27 8.68 -14.42
CA GLY A 387 -34.85 7.28 -14.38
C GLY A 387 -35.60 6.46 -13.33
N GLY A 388 -35.78 7.00 -12.14
CA GLY A 388 -36.57 6.40 -11.06
C GLY A 388 -38.04 6.25 -11.43
N TRP A 389 -38.64 7.26 -12.07
CA TRP A 389 -40.03 7.22 -12.54
C TRP A 389 -40.24 6.21 -13.68
N LEU A 390 -39.29 6.11 -14.62
CA LEU A 390 -39.31 5.10 -15.68
C LEU A 390 -39.20 3.68 -15.11
N LEU A 391 -38.29 3.46 -14.15
CA LEU A 391 -38.15 2.16 -13.47
C LEU A 391 -39.38 1.82 -12.63
N TYR A 392 -39.98 2.80 -11.95
CA TYR A 392 -41.22 2.64 -11.19
C TYR A 392 -42.39 2.26 -12.11
N ARG A 393 -42.61 2.99 -13.21
CA ARG A 393 -43.66 2.67 -14.19
C ARG A 393 -43.48 1.29 -14.83
N ARG A 394 -42.24 0.90 -15.13
CA ARG A 394 -41.93 -0.41 -15.70
C ARG A 394 -42.25 -1.53 -14.71
N ARG A 395 -41.91 -1.33 -13.42
CA ARG A 395 -42.19 -2.28 -12.34
C ARG A 395 -43.69 -2.36 -11.99
N GLU A 396 -44.42 -1.25 -12.05
CA GLU A 396 -45.86 -1.23 -11.79
C GLU A 396 -46.65 -1.99 -12.87
N LYS A 397 -46.28 -1.83 -14.15
CA LYS A 397 -46.90 -2.56 -15.26
C LYS A 397 -46.68 -4.08 -15.17
N THR A 398 -45.48 -4.53 -14.80
CA THR A 398 -45.18 -5.97 -14.68
C THR A 398 -45.87 -6.60 -13.46
N LEU A 399 -45.96 -5.88 -12.34
CA LEU A 399 -46.65 -6.36 -11.14
C LEU A 399 -48.17 -6.47 -11.33
N LYS A 400 -48.83 -5.47 -11.95
CA LYS A 400 -50.28 -5.50 -12.23
C LYS A 400 -50.66 -6.62 -13.19
N ALA A 401 -49.86 -6.84 -14.25
CA ALA A 401 -50.11 -7.93 -15.19
C ALA A 401 -50.01 -9.30 -14.50
N HIS A 402 -49.03 -9.51 -13.62
CA HIS A 402 -48.85 -10.77 -12.91
C HIS A 402 -50.01 -11.06 -11.93
N THR A 403 -50.53 -10.05 -11.24
CA THR A 403 -51.68 -10.22 -10.32
C THR A 403 -52.99 -10.53 -11.05
N ASP A 404 -53.19 -9.99 -12.25
CA ASP A 404 -54.42 -10.20 -13.01
C ASP A 404 -54.54 -11.65 -13.53
N TYR A 405 -53.45 -12.25 -14.03
CA TYR A 405 -53.46 -13.66 -14.46
C TYR A 405 -53.60 -14.64 -13.29
N VAL A 406 -52.89 -14.40 -12.19
CA VAL A 406 -52.97 -15.28 -11.00
C VAL A 406 -54.38 -15.26 -10.41
N LYS A 407 -55.07 -14.11 -10.44
CA LYS A 407 -56.46 -13.99 -9.98
C LYS A 407 -57.45 -14.67 -10.94
N ALA A 408 -57.25 -14.56 -12.25
CA ALA A 408 -58.07 -15.25 -13.26
C ALA A 408 -57.91 -16.78 -13.21
N ILE A 409 -56.71 -17.27 -12.91
CA ILE A 409 -56.38 -18.70 -12.88
C ILE A 409 -56.88 -19.37 -11.59
N LYS A 410 -56.80 -18.70 -10.44
CA LYS A 410 -57.31 -19.21 -9.15
C LYS A 410 -58.83 -19.30 -9.03
N ALA A 411 -59.60 -18.63 -9.91
CA ALA A 411 -61.06 -18.68 -9.90
C ALA A 411 -61.65 -19.91 -10.62
N SER A 412 -60.81 -20.81 -11.17
CA SER A 412 -61.26 -21.94 -11.99
C SER A 412 -61.38 -23.24 -11.17
N PRO A 413 -62.50 -23.98 -11.21
CA PRO A 413 -62.75 -25.16 -10.38
C PRO A 413 -62.06 -26.46 -10.89
N ILE A 414 -61.02 -26.36 -11.71
CA ILE A 414 -60.37 -27.52 -12.36
C ILE A 414 -59.12 -27.93 -11.55
N LYS A 415 -59.13 -29.16 -11.02
CA LYS A 415 -58.07 -29.72 -10.17
C LYS A 415 -56.73 -29.80 -10.92
N GLY A 416 -55.65 -29.22 -10.38
CA GLY A 416 -54.30 -29.23 -10.98
C GLY A 416 -53.90 -27.95 -11.74
N PHE A 417 -54.72 -26.90 -11.67
CA PHE A 417 -54.46 -25.60 -12.29
C PHE A 417 -54.01 -24.51 -11.31
N ASP A 418 -53.83 -24.84 -10.04
CA ASP A 418 -53.76 -23.85 -8.97
C ASP A 418 -52.52 -22.95 -9.05
N HIS A 419 -51.42 -23.44 -9.63
CA HIS A 419 -50.11 -22.77 -9.65
C HIS A 419 -49.46 -22.83 -11.05
N PRO A 420 -49.78 -21.92 -11.99
CA PRO A 420 -49.06 -21.81 -13.25
C PRO A 420 -47.60 -21.41 -13.00
N LYS A 421 -46.65 -22.03 -13.71
CA LYS A 421 -45.23 -21.68 -13.60
C LYS A 421 -44.99 -20.27 -14.17
N PRO A 422 -44.02 -19.49 -13.64
CA PRO A 422 -43.74 -18.14 -14.15
C PRO A 422 -43.48 -18.09 -15.66
N GLN A 423 -42.84 -19.13 -16.21
CA GLN A 423 -42.57 -19.27 -17.65
C GLN A 423 -43.85 -19.43 -18.47
N GLU A 424 -44.84 -20.17 -17.96
CA GLU A 424 -46.15 -20.35 -18.62
C GLU A 424 -46.91 -19.02 -18.71
N ILE A 425 -46.79 -18.16 -17.69
CA ILE A 425 -47.40 -16.82 -17.67
C ILE A 425 -46.72 -15.89 -18.69
N GLU A 426 -45.39 -15.94 -18.79
CA GLU A 426 -44.64 -15.14 -19.78
C GLU A 426 -45.03 -15.51 -21.22
N ILE A 427 -45.21 -16.81 -21.49
CA ILE A 427 -45.67 -17.31 -22.78
C ILE A 427 -47.06 -16.77 -23.13
N LEU A 428 -48.03 -16.84 -22.21
CA LEU A 428 -49.38 -16.33 -22.43
C LEU A 428 -49.38 -14.81 -22.72
N GLN A 429 -48.57 -14.04 -22.00
CA GLN A 429 -48.41 -12.59 -22.24
C GLN A 429 -47.85 -12.30 -23.63
N ARG A 430 -46.89 -13.12 -24.08
CA ARG A 430 -46.30 -13.00 -25.42
C ARG A 430 -47.33 -13.31 -26.50
N ILE A 431 -48.19 -14.31 -26.27
CA ILE A 431 -49.31 -14.64 -27.17
C ILE A 431 -50.32 -13.49 -27.23
N GLU A 432 -50.76 -12.92 -26.10
CA GLU A 432 -51.65 -11.76 -26.10
C GLU A 432 -51.07 -10.54 -26.82
N THR A 433 -49.77 -10.31 -26.65
CA THR A 433 -49.09 -9.21 -27.35
C THR A 433 -49.12 -9.42 -28.86
N ARG A 434 -48.99 -10.66 -29.33
CA ARG A 434 -49.11 -10.99 -30.76
C ARG A 434 -50.55 -10.91 -31.28
N LEU A 435 -51.53 -11.30 -30.46
CA LEU A 435 -52.94 -11.24 -30.81
C LEU A 435 -53.50 -9.80 -30.78
N GLY A 436 -52.87 -8.90 -30.02
CA GLY A 436 -53.37 -7.54 -29.80
C GLY A 436 -54.63 -7.47 -28.94
N GLN A 437 -55.04 -8.58 -28.32
CA GLN A 437 -56.19 -8.68 -27.42
C GLN A 437 -55.89 -9.62 -26.26
N LYS A 438 -56.65 -9.48 -25.16
CA LYS A 438 -56.55 -10.39 -24.01
C LYS A 438 -57.11 -11.77 -24.36
N LEU A 439 -56.46 -12.83 -23.88
CA LEU A 439 -56.97 -14.19 -24.03
C LEU A 439 -58.18 -14.38 -23.12
N LYS A 440 -59.20 -15.06 -23.63
CA LYS A 440 -60.34 -15.49 -22.82
C LYS A 440 -59.90 -16.60 -21.87
N ILE A 441 -60.61 -16.75 -20.76
CA ILE A 441 -60.30 -17.74 -19.72
C ILE A 441 -60.18 -19.15 -20.31
N ASP A 442 -61.08 -19.55 -21.22
CA ASP A 442 -61.04 -20.89 -21.82
C ASP A 442 -59.87 -21.06 -22.80
N GLU A 443 -59.43 -19.99 -23.46
CA GLU A 443 -58.23 -20.02 -24.31
C GLU A 443 -56.97 -20.18 -23.47
N ILE A 444 -56.86 -19.44 -22.35
CA ILE A 444 -55.77 -19.58 -21.39
C ILE A 444 -55.69 -21.04 -20.89
N LYS A 445 -56.82 -21.64 -20.54
CA LYS A 445 -56.89 -23.04 -20.08
C LYS A 445 -56.42 -24.01 -21.15
N ILE A 446 -56.97 -23.91 -22.37
CA ILE A 446 -56.61 -24.79 -23.49
C ILE A 446 -55.11 -24.67 -23.79
N LEU A 447 -54.59 -23.44 -23.86
CA LEU A 447 -53.19 -23.18 -24.18
C LEU A 447 -52.24 -23.76 -23.10
N LEU A 448 -52.53 -23.53 -21.82
CA LEU A 448 -51.73 -24.09 -20.73
C LEU A 448 -51.75 -25.63 -20.73
N MET A 449 -52.89 -26.26 -21.00
CA MET A 449 -52.97 -27.73 -21.09
C MET A 449 -52.19 -28.27 -22.28
N ILE A 450 -52.23 -27.60 -23.43
CA ILE A 450 -51.43 -27.98 -24.61
C ILE A 450 -49.93 -27.87 -24.29
N GLY A 451 -49.50 -26.78 -23.65
CA GLY A 451 -48.10 -26.58 -23.24
C GLY A 451 -47.62 -27.62 -22.22
N ARG A 452 -48.53 -28.14 -21.40
CA ARG A 452 -48.27 -29.26 -20.48
C ARG A 452 -48.35 -30.65 -21.13
N GLY A 453 -48.58 -30.72 -22.44
CA GLY A 453 -48.55 -31.96 -23.22
C GLY A 453 -49.88 -32.72 -23.33
N TYR A 454 -51.01 -32.14 -22.89
CA TYR A 454 -52.31 -32.80 -22.97
C TYR A 454 -52.78 -32.92 -24.44
N THR A 455 -53.47 -34.03 -24.75
CA THR A 455 -54.18 -34.24 -26.01
C THR A 455 -55.56 -33.57 -25.99
N TYR A 456 -56.15 -33.26 -27.15
CA TYR A 456 -57.48 -32.62 -27.20
C TYR A 456 -58.59 -33.42 -26.52
N ASN A 457 -58.52 -34.76 -26.54
CA ASN A 457 -59.47 -35.61 -25.83
C ASN A 457 -59.34 -35.45 -24.31
N GLN A 458 -58.10 -35.38 -23.79
CA GLN A 458 -57.86 -35.14 -22.36
C GLN A 458 -58.30 -33.74 -21.93
N ILE A 459 -58.11 -32.72 -22.78
CA ILE A 459 -58.59 -31.36 -22.53
C ILE A 459 -60.12 -31.34 -22.50
N THR A 460 -60.78 -32.05 -23.43
CA THR A 460 -62.24 -32.17 -23.46
C THR A 460 -62.77 -32.75 -22.14
N LEU A 461 -62.16 -33.84 -21.65
CA LEU A 461 -62.55 -34.48 -20.40
C LEU A 461 -62.34 -33.56 -19.18
N ALA A 462 -61.25 -32.78 -19.16
CA ALA A 462 -60.92 -31.92 -18.02
C ALA A 462 -61.73 -30.61 -17.99
N THR A 463 -62.16 -30.10 -19.14
CA THR A 463 -62.82 -28.79 -19.27
C THR A 463 -64.30 -28.87 -19.63
N SER A 464 -64.78 -30.06 -20.02
CA SER A 464 -66.10 -30.28 -20.64
C SER A 464 -66.32 -29.49 -21.95
N ILE A 465 -65.27 -28.92 -22.55
CA ILE A 465 -65.33 -28.22 -23.84
C ILE A 465 -65.22 -29.26 -24.96
N ALA A 466 -66.20 -29.31 -25.88
CA ALA A 466 -66.20 -30.27 -26.97
C ALA A 466 -64.92 -30.19 -27.83
N ASN A 467 -64.39 -31.35 -28.24
CA ASN A 467 -63.13 -31.45 -28.99
C ASN A 467 -63.14 -30.60 -30.28
N GLY A 468 -64.25 -30.59 -31.02
CA GLY A 468 -64.41 -29.75 -32.22
C GLY A 468 -64.23 -28.25 -31.93
N THR A 469 -64.74 -27.79 -30.78
CA THR A 469 -64.60 -26.41 -30.32
C THR A 469 -63.15 -26.09 -29.95
N ILE A 470 -62.47 -27.00 -29.24
CA ILE A 470 -61.05 -26.86 -28.89
C ILE A 470 -60.19 -26.74 -30.17
N LYS A 471 -60.39 -27.63 -31.15
CA LYS A 471 -59.68 -27.58 -32.44
C LYS A 471 -59.91 -26.26 -33.17
N THR A 472 -61.15 -25.76 -33.16
CA THR A 472 -61.51 -24.49 -33.80
C THR A 472 -60.82 -23.31 -33.12
N ILE A 473 -60.82 -23.27 -31.79
CA ILE A 473 -60.13 -22.23 -31.00
C ILE A 473 -58.63 -22.26 -31.27
N VAL A 474 -58.00 -23.45 -31.21
CA VAL A 474 -56.56 -23.59 -31.46
C VAL A 474 -56.21 -23.17 -32.88
N LYS A 475 -57.00 -23.58 -33.89
CA LYS A 475 -56.79 -23.16 -35.28
C LYS A 475 -56.89 -21.65 -35.42
N ARG A 476 -57.91 -21.02 -34.84
CA ARG A 476 -58.06 -19.55 -34.86
C ARG A 476 -56.86 -18.85 -34.24
N LEU A 477 -56.44 -19.26 -33.04
CA LEU A 477 -55.31 -18.64 -32.34
C LEU A 477 -54.02 -18.79 -33.15
N LYS A 478 -53.81 -19.96 -33.72
CA LYS A 478 -52.68 -20.28 -34.58
C LYS A 478 -52.61 -19.34 -35.80
N ASP A 479 -53.73 -19.21 -36.51
CA ASP A 479 -53.83 -18.40 -37.72
C ASP A 479 -53.63 -16.91 -37.40
N GLN A 480 -54.22 -16.43 -36.29
CA GLN A 480 -54.04 -15.05 -35.83
C GLN A 480 -52.61 -14.74 -35.37
N CYS A 481 -51.93 -15.70 -34.74
CA CYS A 481 -50.52 -15.56 -34.36
C CYS A 481 -49.53 -15.83 -35.50
N LYS A 482 -50.01 -16.23 -36.68
CA LYS A 482 -49.20 -16.55 -37.87
C LYS A 482 -48.13 -17.61 -37.62
N VAL A 483 -48.49 -18.72 -36.96
CA VAL A 483 -47.59 -19.87 -36.72
C VAL A 483 -48.14 -21.15 -37.33
N GLU A 484 -47.29 -22.11 -37.69
CA GLU A 484 -47.75 -23.38 -38.28
C GLU A 484 -48.27 -24.37 -37.24
N ASN A 485 -47.76 -24.31 -36.01
CA ASN A 485 -48.23 -25.06 -34.86
C ASN A 485 -48.36 -24.14 -33.64
N ILE A 486 -49.46 -24.27 -32.88
CA ILE A 486 -49.67 -23.46 -31.67
C ILE A 486 -48.61 -23.75 -30.60
N ARG A 487 -48.03 -24.96 -30.61
CA ARG A 487 -46.94 -25.33 -29.70
C ARG A 487 -45.66 -24.57 -29.97
N ASP A 488 -45.46 -23.98 -31.16
CA ASP A 488 -44.26 -23.16 -31.43
C ASP A 488 -44.23 -21.87 -30.60
N LEU A 489 -45.36 -21.52 -29.98
CA LEU A 489 -45.48 -20.37 -29.09
C LEU A 489 -45.22 -20.72 -27.62
N MET A 490 -45.06 -22.01 -27.28
CA MET A 490 -44.95 -22.55 -25.92
C MET A 490 -43.63 -23.26 -25.71
#